data_AF-A0A6B0SDY1-F1
#
_entry.id   AF-A0A6B0SDY1-F1
#
_cell.length_a   1.000
_cell.length_b   1.000
_cell.length_c   1.000
_cell.angle_alpha   90.00
_cell.angle_beta   90.00
_cell.angle_gamma   90.00
#
_symmetry.space_group_name_H-M   'P 1'
#
loop_
_entity.id
_entity.type
_entity.pdbx_description
1 polymer ?
#
loop_
_entity_poly.entity_id
_entity_poly.type
_entity_poly.pdbx_seq_one_letter_code
_entity_poly.pdbx_strand_id
1 'polypeptide(L)'
;MARITGSYPDDLDLLIEGTVEAGVFTGKSDALREFARDYFDDHDEERIAAAVALYERETITLGDAARLAGANRFEMKDILRDHGVELRLGLTDEADAEYEVEAARELDYAGVNDHGDEDSETE
;
A
#
# COMPACT_ATOMS: atom_id res chain seq x y z
N MET A 1 -5.73 -14.12 4.37
CA MET A 1 -5.05 -12.94 4.95
C MET A 1 -3.63 -13.33 5.34
N ALA A 2 -2.64 -12.47 5.12
CA ALA A 2 -1.27 -12.76 5.54
C ALA A 2 -1.21 -12.92 7.06
N ARG A 3 -0.54 -13.99 7.53
CA ARG A 3 -0.32 -14.22 8.96
C ARG A 3 0.95 -13.47 9.34
N ILE A 4 0.82 -12.48 10.22
CA ILE A 4 1.96 -11.72 10.73
C ILE A 4 2.48 -12.48 11.94
N THR A 5 3.71 -13.01 11.85
CA THR A 5 4.40 -13.62 13.00
C THR A 5 5.41 -12.59 13.50
N GLY A 6 5.18 -12.06 14.70
CA GLY A 6 6.05 -11.08 15.34
C GLY A 6 6.37 -11.50 16.77
N SER A 7 7.56 -11.14 17.24
CA SER A 7 7.93 -11.21 18.65
C SER A 7 7.83 -9.79 19.21
N TYR A 8 7.13 -9.66 20.32
CA TYR A 8 6.92 -8.40 21.03
C TYR A 8 7.60 -8.49 22.40
N PRO A 9 7.95 -7.35 23.03
CA PRO A 9 8.31 -7.34 24.45
C PRO A 9 7.23 -8.02 25.28
N ASP A 10 7.62 -8.79 26.30
CA ASP A 10 6.72 -9.62 27.10
C ASP A 10 5.52 -8.83 27.66
N ASP A 11 5.76 -7.61 28.15
CA ASP A 11 4.69 -6.74 28.67
C ASP A 11 3.63 -6.39 27.62
N LEU A 12 4.04 -6.20 26.36
CA LEU A 12 3.12 -5.86 25.27
C LEU A 12 2.27 -7.06 24.87
N ASP A 13 2.83 -8.26 24.85
CA ASP A 13 2.07 -9.48 24.57
C ASP A 13 1.03 -9.73 25.68
N LEU A 14 1.39 -9.53 26.96
CA LEU A 14 0.46 -9.62 28.09
C LEU A 14 -0.69 -8.61 27.99
N LEU A 15 -0.40 -7.37 27.57
CA LEU A 15 -1.45 -6.37 27.35
C LEU A 15 -2.39 -6.77 26.20
N ILE A 16 -1.85 -7.26 25.08
CA ILE A 16 -2.65 -7.74 23.95
C ILE A 16 -3.53 -8.92 24.39
N GLU A 17 -2.96 -9.89 25.11
CA GLU A 17 -3.72 -11.02 25.67
C GLU A 17 -4.85 -10.56 26.58
N GLY A 18 -4.54 -9.68 27.54
CA GLY A 18 -5.52 -9.14 28.47
C GLY A 18 -6.69 -8.43 27.78
N THR A 19 -6.43 -7.68 26.69
CA THR A 19 -7.51 -7.02 25.94
C THR A 19 -8.44 -8.00 25.22
N VAL A 20 -7.94 -9.15 24.78
CA VAL A 20 -8.76 -10.21 24.18
C VAL A 20 -9.57 -10.93 25.26
N GLU A 21 -8.94 -11.28 26.38
CA GLU A 21 -9.63 -11.92 27.52
C GLU A 21 -10.72 -11.03 28.12
N ALA A 22 -10.49 -9.72 28.15
CA ALA A 22 -11.49 -8.73 28.58
C ALA A 22 -12.61 -8.49 27.55
N GLY A 23 -12.52 -9.07 26.34
CA GLY A 23 -13.51 -8.91 25.28
C GLY A 23 -13.48 -7.55 24.57
N VAL A 24 -12.39 -6.79 24.71
CA VAL A 24 -12.20 -5.52 24.00
C VAL A 24 -11.96 -5.78 22.51
N PHE A 25 -11.18 -6.81 22.19
CA PHE A 25 -10.92 -7.25 20.82
C PHE A 25 -11.31 -8.71 20.63
N THR A 26 -11.71 -9.06 19.40
CA THR A 26 -12.10 -10.43 19.05
C THR A 26 -10.92 -11.40 19.00
N GLY A 27 -9.70 -10.87 18.93
CA GLY A 27 -8.45 -11.64 18.98
C GLY A 27 -7.22 -10.75 18.77
N LYS A 28 -6.03 -11.34 18.90
CA LYS A 28 -4.74 -10.61 18.79
C LYS A 28 -4.58 -9.85 17.46
N SER A 29 -5.02 -10.44 16.35
CA SER A 29 -4.93 -9.82 15.02
C SER A 29 -5.86 -8.62 14.85
N ASP A 30 -6.99 -8.62 15.55
CA ASP A 30 -7.96 -7.52 15.57
C ASP A 30 -7.38 -6.36 16.36
N ALA A 31 -6.87 -6.64 17.57
CA ALA A 31 -6.16 -5.68 18.41
C ALA A 31 -5.02 -5.00 17.64
N LEU A 32 -4.16 -5.78 16.97
CA LEU A 32 -3.03 -5.24 16.22
C LEU A 32 -3.47 -4.35 15.05
N ARG A 33 -4.57 -4.69 14.38
CA ARG A 33 -5.09 -3.87 13.28
C ARG A 33 -5.60 -2.53 13.79
N GLU A 34 -6.34 -2.54 14.89
CA GLU A 34 -6.83 -1.30 15.49
C GLU A 34 -5.68 -0.46 16.05
N PHE A 35 -4.68 -1.05 16.70
CA PHE A 35 -3.49 -0.31 17.14
C PHE A 35 -2.72 0.34 16.00
N ALA A 36 -2.54 -0.38 14.89
CA ALA A 36 -1.89 0.18 13.71
C ALA A 36 -2.72 1.32 13.09
N ARG A 37 -4.06 1.18 13.06
CA ARG A 37 -4.95 2.23 12.58
C ARG A 37 -4.85 3.47 13.46
N ASP A 38 -5.06 3.32 14.76
CA ASP A 38 -5.00 4.42 15.73
C ASP A 38 -3.64 5.14 15.66
N TYR A 39 -2.54 4.38 15.57
CA TYR A 39 -1.21 4.96 15.42
C TYR A 39 -1.12 5.86 14.18
N PHE A 40 -1.46 5.37 12.98
CA PHE A 40 -1.34 6.16 11.76
C PHE A 40 -2.41 7.24 11.60
N ASP A 41 -3.52 7.17 12.34
CA ASP A 41 -4.53 8.23 12.38
C ASP A 41 -4.05 9.44 13.20
N ASP A 42 -3.24 9.20 14.25
CA ASP A 42 -2.67 10.26 15.11
C ASP A 42 -1.26 10.74 14.68
N HIS A 43 -0.60 10.01 13.77
CA HIS A 43 0.81 10.23 13.39
C HIS A 43 0.94 10.49 11.88
N ASP A 44 0.50 11.68 11.45
CA ASP A 44 0.51 12.11 10.05
C ASP A 44 1.91 12.08 9.43
N GLU A 45 2.93 12.52 10.15
CA GLU A 45 4.32 12.57 9.65
C GLU A 45 4.86 11.16 9.36
N GLU A 46 4.63 10.21 10.26
CA GLU A 46 5.03 8.82 10.09
C GLU A 46 4.22 8.11 8.99
N ARG A 47 2.94 8.45 8.85
CA ARG A 47 2.10 7.99 7.75
C ARG A 47 2.63 8.49 6.41
N ILE A 48 2.99 9.78 6.31
CA ILE A 48 3.62 10.37 5.14
C ILE A 48 4.95 9.69 4.84
N ALA A 49 5.83 9.53 5.85
CA ALA A 49 7.12 8.88 5.69
C ALA A 49 6.98 7.44 5.16
N ALA A 50 5.99 6.68 5.64
CA ALA A 50 5.70 5.35 5.13
C ALA A 50 5.26 5.36 3.65
N ALA A 51 4.41 6.32 3.27
CA ALA A 51 3.95 6.48 1.88
C ALA A 51 5.11 6.88 0.94
N VAL A 52 5.98 7.80 1.38
CA VAL A 52 7.19 8.22 0.64
C VAL A 52 8.12 7.03 0.43
N ALA A 53 8.42 6.26 1.49
CA ALA A 53 9.30 5.10 1.40
C ALA A 53 8.73 3.99 0.47
N LEU A 54 7.41 3.82 0.43
CA LEU A 54 6.76 2.88 -0.50
C LEU A 54 6.84 3.35 -1.95
N TYR A 55 6.69 4.67 -2.19
CA TYR A 55 6.81 5.25 -3.52
C TYR A 55 8.25 5.17 -4.05
N GLU A 56 9.23 5.50 -3.21
CA GLU A 56 10.66 5.49 -3.56
C GLU A 56 11.14 4.08 -3.93
N ARG A 57 10.67 3.04 -3.22
CA ARG A 57 10.94 1.63 -3.55
C ARG A 57 10.07 1.09 -4.69
N GLU A 58 9.37 1.96 -5.39
CA GLU A 58 8.51 1.64 -6.52
C GLU A 58 7.41 0.60 -6.23
N THR A 59 7.07 0.41 -4.95
CA THR A 59 6.09 -0.59 -4.51
C THR A 59 4.66 -0.12 -4.79
N ILE A 60 4.45 1.19 -4.88
CA ILE A 60 3.15 1.81 -5.09
C ILE A 60 3.22 2.96 -6.11
N THR A 61 2.07 3.34 -6.66
CA THR A 61 1.96 4.49 -7.57
C THR A 61 1.93 5.83 -6.83
N LEU A 62 2.07 6.96 -7.55
CA LEU A 62 1.88 8.30 -6.98
C LEU A 62 0.48 8.46 -6.35
N GLY A 63 -0.54 7.91 -6.99
CA GLY A 63 -1.92 7.96 -6.51
C GLY A 63 -2.11 7.19 -5.20
N ASP A 64 -1.50 6.00 -5.11
CA ASP A 64 -1.50 5.21 -3.87
C ASP A 64 -0.76 5.91 -2.74
N ALA A 65 0.39 6.52 -3.04
CA ALA A 65 1.15 7.28 -2.07
C ALA A 65 0.34 8.46 -1.54
N ALA A 66 -0.32 9.21 -2.42
CA ALA A 66 -1.21 10.31 -2.04
C ALA A 66 -2.35 9.83 -1.14
N ARG A 67 -3.03 8.75 -1.53
CA ARG A 67 -4.10 8.14 -0.73
C ARG A 67 -3.63 7.71 0.65
N LEU A 68 -2.46 7.08 0.76
CA LEU A 68 -1.90 6.63 2.03
C LEU A 68 -1.46 7.80 2.91
N ALA A 69 -0.93 8.87 2.31
CA ALA A 69 -0.52 10.08 3.00
C ALA A 69 -1.70 10.99 3.43
N GLY A 70 -2.93 10.68 3.02
CA GLY A 70 -4.08 11.58 3.24
C GLY A 70 -4.04 12.85 2.41
N ALA A 71 -3.28 12.84 1.31
CA ALA A 71 -3.05 13.99 0.44
C ALA A 71 -3.68 13.79 -0.94
N ASN A 72 -3.87 14.87 -1.69
CA ASN A 72 -4.18 14.80 -3.10
C ASN A 72 -2.90 14.62 -3.95
N ARG A 73 -3.07 14.26 -5.23
CA ARG A 73 -1.95 13.97 -6.15
C ARG A 73 -1.01 15.15 -6.41
N PHE A 74 -1.45 16.38 -6.18
CA PHE A 74 -0.62 17.57 -6.35
C PHE A 74 0.21 17.81 -5.09
N GLU A 75 -0.43 17.78 -3.92
CA GLU A 75 0.25 17.85 -2.61
C GLU A 75 1.31 16.75 -2.47
N MET A 76 1.00 15.54 -2.91
CA MET A 76 1.97 14.44 -2.84
C MET A 76 3.24 14.70 -3.66
N LYS A 77 3.16 15.47 -4.75
CA LYS A 77 4.37 15.83 -5.52
C LYS A 77 5.29 16.75 -4.73
N ASP A 78 4.70 17.69 -4.00
CA ASP A 78 5.44 18.61 -3.16
C ASP A 78 6.05 17.86 -1.97
N ILE A 79 5.27 16.98 -1.33
CA ILE A 79 5.76 16.08 -0.27
C ILE A 79 6.96 15.25 -0.74
N LEU A 80 6.88 14.59 -1.90
CA LEU A 80 8.00 13.79 -2.41
C LEU A 80 9.26 14.65 -2.62
N ARG A 81 9.10 15.84 -3.19
CA ARG A 81 10.21 16.77 -3.39
C ARG A 81 10.83 17.24 -2.07
N ASP A 82 10.02 17.54 -1.06
CA ASP A 82 10.49 17.96 0.27
C ASP A 82 11.27 16.85 0.98
N HIS A 83 10.91 15.60 0.70
CA HIS A 83 11.62 14.41 1.15
C HIS A 83 12.80 14.00 0.25
N GLY A 84 13.15 14.79 -0.78
CA GLY A 84 14.27 14.52 -1.67
C GLY A 84 14.04 13.36 -2.66
N VAL A 85 12.79 12.93 -2.82
CA VAL A 85 12.42 11.85 -3.74
C VAL A 85 12.04 12.43 -5.09
N GLU A 86 12.72 11.97 -6.15
CA GLU A 86 12.42 12.40 -7.52
C GLU A 86 11.09 11.85 -8.02
N LEU A 87 10.36 12.68 -8.77
CA LEU A 87 9.12 12.25 -9.39
C LEU A 87 9.42 11.32 -10.55
N ARG A 88 8.87 10.10 -10.49
CA ARG A 88 8.85 9.14 -11.59
C ARG A 88 7.86 9.62 -12.66
N LEU A 89 8.31 10.50 -13.54
CA LEU A 89 7.53 11.11 -14.62
C LEU A 89 7.73 10.35 -15.93
N GLY A 90 7.28 9.09 -15.98
CA GLY A 90 7.34 8.28 -17.21
C GLY A 90 8.75 8.15 -17.80
N LEU A 91 8.81 7.90 -19.10
CA LEU A 91 10.05 7.67 -19.84
C LEU A 91 10.91 8.93 -19.89
N THR A 92 12.11 8.86 -19.35
CA THR A 92 13.03 10.00 -19.33
C THR A 92 13.86 10.09 -20.62
N ASP A 93 14.16 8.95 -21.24
CA ASP A 93 14.90 8.82 -22.50
C ASP A 93 14.54 7.54 -23.27
N GLU A 94 15.21 7.33 -24.40
CA GLU A 94 14.99 6.17 -25.27
C GLU A 94 15.42 4.84 -24.62
N ALA A 95 16.40 4.85 -23.71
CA ALA A 95 16.82 3.66 -22.99
C ALA A 95 15.79 3.26 -21.92
N ASP A 96 15.21 4.24 -21.23
CA ASP A 96 14.04 4.04 -20.36
C ASP A 96 12.87 3.44 -21.14
N ALA A 97 12.63 3.94 -22.36
CA ALA A 97 11.57 3.44 -23.24
C ALA A 97 11.80 1.97 -23.62
N GLU A 98 13.04 1.62 -23.98
CA GLU A 98 13.42 0.25 -24.32
C GLU A 98 13.29 -0.70 -23.12
N TYR A 99 13.69 -0.26 -21.91
CA TYR A 99 13.55 -1.02 -20.67
C TYR A 99 12.08 -1.32 -20.35
N GLU A 100 11.22 -0.31 -20.39
CA GLU A 100 9.78 -0.48 -20.12
C GLU A 100 9.11 -1.38 -21.17
N VAL A 101 9.53 -1.31 -22.44
CA VAL A 101 9.05 -2.22 -23.49
C VAL A 101 9.51 -3.66 -23.24
N GLU A 102 10.74 -3.86 -22.78
CA GLU A 102 11.25 -5.19 -22.44
C GLU A 102 10.52 -5.78 -21.23
N ALA A 103 10.38 -5.01 -20.15
CA ALA A 103 9.62 -5.41 -18.96
C ALA A 103 8.16 -5.75 -19.29
N ALA A 104 7.51 -4.94 -20.14
CA ALA A 104 6.15 -5.21 -20.59
C ALA A 104 6.03 -6.48 -21.46
N ARG A 105 7.08 -6.85 -22.20
CA ARG A 105 7.13 -8.08 -23.00
C ARG A 105 7.35 -9.33 -22.14
N GLU A 106 8.05 -9.21 -21.00
CA GLU A 106 8.22 -10.31 -20.04
C GLU A 106 6.93 -10.63 -19.28
N LEU A 107 6.02 -9.65 -19.16
CA LEU A 107 4.69 -9.87 -18.61
C LEU A 107 3.84 -10.66 -19.62
N ASP A 108 3.81 -11.99 -19.45
CA ASP A 108 2.90 -12.85 -20.21
C ASP A 108 1.43 -12.52 -19.84
N TYR A 109 0.75 -11.82 -20.74
CA TYR A 109 -0.67 -11.51 -20.63
C TYR A 109 -1.57 -12.71 -21.00
N ALA A 110 -1.06 -13.95 -20.92
CA ALA A 110 -1.85 -15.16 -21.12
C ALA A 110 -2.69 -15.50 -19.88
N GLY A 111 -3.74 -14.71 -19.59
CA GLY A 111 -4.64 -15.04 -18.47
C GLY A 111 -5.92 -14.22 -18.31
N VAL A 112 -6.14 -13.15 -19.08
CA VAL A 112 -7.44 -12.47 -19.08
C VAL A 112 -8.35 -13.21 -20.05
N ASN A 113 -9.10 -14.18 -19.51
CA ASN A 113 -10.17 -14.86 -20.20
C ASN A 113 -11.14 -13.82 -20.79
N ASP A 114 -11.29 -13.93 -22.11
CA ASP A 114 -12.43 -13.52 -22.92
C ASP A 114 -13.74 -13.72 -22.14
N HIS A 115 -14.28 -12.64 -21.57
CA HIS A 115 -15.67 -12.62 -21.12
C HIS A 115 -16.50 -12.22 -22.34
N GLY A 116 -16.79 -13.23 -23.17
CA GLY A 116 -17.72 -13.08 -24.28
C GLY A 116 -19.06 -12.62 -23.74
N ASP A 117 -19.53 -11.50 -24.29
CA ASP A 117 -20.89 -11.00 -24.13
C ASP A 117 -21.88 -12.09 -24.54
N GLU A 118 -22.56 -12.71 -23.58
CA GLU A 118 -23.80 -13.45 -23.84
C GLU A 118 -24.96 -12.48 -23.69
N ASP A 119 -25.31 -11.84 -24.82
CA ASP A 119 -26.60 -11.21 -25.04
C ASP A 119 -27.71 -12.24 -24.81
N SER A 120 -28.34 -12.22 -23.63
CA SER A 120 -29.58 -12.94 -23.40
C SER A 120 -30.74 -12.10 -23.94
N GLU A 121 -31.09 -12.32 -25.19
CA GLU A 121 -32.38 -11.91 -25.75
C GLU A 121 -33.51 -12.59 -24.97
N THR A 122 -34.33 -11.76 -24.32
CA THR A 122 -35.62 -12.13 -23.73
C THR A 122 -36.64 -12.38 -24.84
N GLU A 123 -37.17 -13.60 -24.91
CA GLU A 123 -38.52 -13.90 -25.43
C GLU A 123 -39.26 -14.86 -24.51
#